data_AF-A0A6D2JZ47-F1
#
_entry.id   AF-A0A6D2JZ47-F1
#
_cell.length_a   1.000
_cell.length_b   1.000
_cell.length_c   1.000
_cell.angle_alpha   90.00
_cell.angle_beta   90.00
_cell.angle_gamma   90.00
#
_symmetry.space_group_name_H-M   'P 1'
#
loop_
_entity.id
_entity.type
_entity.pdbx_description
1 polymer ?
#
loop_
_entity_poly.entity_id
_entity_poly.type
_entity_poly.pdbx_seq_one_letter_code
_entity_poly.pdbx_strand_id
1 'polypeptide(L)'
;MLERLANHPFYCFLDGYSVFFQIPIHLNDQEKSTFKCPYGTFAYRRMPFGLCNAPTTFQRCMTSIFSDLIEEMVEVFMDDFSVYRTSFSSCLPNLCRVLQRCEEKNLVLVPKTVKDIRSFLGHTWFYRRFIKDFSKIARPLTRLLCKEVDF
;
A
#
# COMPACT_ATOMS: atom_id res chain seq x y z
N MET A 1 13.29 9.76 9.10
CA MET A 1 12.03 10.03 8.38
C MET A 1 11.46 11.42 8.62
N LEU A 2 10.77 11.70 9.74
CA LEU A 2 9.96 12.92 9.89
C LEU A 2 10.75 14.24 9.82
N GLU A 3 11.94 14.30 10.39
CA GLU A 3 12.78 15.52 10.33
C GLU A 3 13.23 15.86 8.89
N ARG A 4 13.48 14.83 8.06
CA ARG A 4 13.81 15.03 6.66
C ARG A 4 12.59 15.54 5.89
N LEU A 5 11.43 14.93 6.13
CA LEU A 5 10.17 15.35 5.50
C LEU A 5 9.80 16.81 5.85
N ALA A 6 10.01 17.19 7.12
CA ALA A 6 9.68 18.53 7.63
C ALA A 6 10.43 19.67 6.92
N ASN A 7 11.59 19.38 6.32
CA ASN A 7 12.40 20.36 5.59
C ASN A 7 11.90 20.60 4.15
N HIS A 8 10.83 19.92 3.71
CA HIS A 8 10.33 20.01 2.34
C HIS A 8 8.90 20.58 2.28
N PRO A 9 8.66 21.62 1.46
CA PRO A 9 7.33 22.22 1.33
C PRO A 9 6.33 21.37 0.53
N PHE A 10 6.81 20.42 -0.29
CA PHE A 10 5.96 19.54 -1.10
C PHE A 10 6.27 18.07 -0.83
N TYR A 11 5.24 17.31 -0.51
CA TYR A 11 5.32 15.87 -0.37
C TYR A 11 4.04 15.18 -0.87
N CYS A 12 4.19 13.95 -1.33
CA CYS A 12 3.12 13.04 -1.68
C CYS A 12 3.21 11.82 -0.77
N PHE A 13 2.08 11.45 -0.20
CA PHE A 13 1.96 10.27 0.65
C PHE A 13 1.27 9.15 -0.13
N LEU A 14 1.85 7.95 -0.09
CA LEU A 14 1.28 6.74 -0.67
C LEU A 14 1.23 5.68 0.42
N ASP A 15 0.15 4.90 0.41
CA ASP A 15 -0.09 3.82 1.36
C ASP A 15 -0.04 2.47 0.62
N GLY A 16 0.68 1.50 1.19
CA GLY A 16 0.79 0.15 0.66
C GLY A 16 -0.48 -0.65 0.93
N TYR A 17 -1.28 -0.94 -0.10
CA TYR A 17 -2.51 -1.72 0.10
C TYR A 17 -2.23 -3.16 0.55
N SER A 18 -2.70 -3.55 1.74
CA SER A 18 -2.58 -4.92 2.26
C SER A 18 -1.15 -5.48 2.14
N VAL A 19 -0.16 -4.66 2.47
CA VAL A 19 1.18 -4.82 1.94
C VAL A 19 1.90 -6.06 2.47
N PHE A 20 1.59 -6.51 3.69
CA PHE A 20 2.10 -7.77 4.23
C PHE A 20 1.65 -8.97 3.38
N PHE A 21 0.40 -9.01 2.92
CA PHE A 21 -0.10 -10.08 2.05
C PHE A 21 0.54 -10.09 0.66
N GLN A 22 1.29 -9.06 0.29
CA GLN A 22 2.06 -9.04 -0.95
C GLN A 22 3.38 -9.82 -0.83
N ILE A 23 3.86 -10.10 0.38
CA ILE A 23 5.11 -10.85 0.58
C ILE A 23 4.83 -12.35 0.71
N PRO A 24 5.43 -13.22 -0.13
CA PRO A 24 5.31 -14.66 0.00
C PRO A 24 6.06 -15.20 1.22
N ILE A 25 5.44 -16.17 1.89
CA ILE A 25 6.13 -16.96 2.93
C ILE A 25 6.91 -18.07 2.24
N HIS A 26 8.16 -18.26 2.64
CA HIS A 26 9.00 -19.35 2.15
C HIS A 26 8.31 -20.70 2.36
N LEU A 27 8.42 -21.63 1.40
CA LEU A 27 7.61 -22.85 1.38
C LEU A 27 7.74 -23.68 2.66
N ASN A 28 8.96 -23.77 3.22
CA ASN A 28 9.27 -24.50 4.46
C ASN A 28 8.84 -23.77 5.75
N ASP A 29 8.29 -22.56 5.64
CA ASP A 29 7.78 -21.80 6.78
C ASP A 29 6.25 -21.66 6.74
N GLN A 30 5.59 -22.12 5.68
CA GLN A 30 4.14 -22.00 5.52
C GLN A 30 3.40 -22.83 6.59
N GLU A 31 3.89 -24.01 6.97
CA GLU A 31 3.23 -24.81 8.00
C GLU A 31 3.20 -24.13 9.38
N LYS A 32 4.15 -23.23 9.66
CA LYS A 32 4.20 -22.45 10.91
C LYS A 32 3.10 -21.40 11.00
N SER A 33 2.51 -21.06 9.86
CA SER A 33 1.36 -20.14 9.76
C SER A 33 0.01 -20.87 9.75
N THR A 34 -0.02 -22.14 10.14
CA THR A 34 -1.26 -22.93 10.12
C THR A 34 -2.27 -22.44 11.15
N PHE A 35 -3.54 -22.46 10.75
CA PHE A 35 -4.67 -22.21 11.63
C PHE A 35 -5.76 -23.26 11.41
N LYS A 36 -6.55 -23.52 12.44
CA LYS A 36 -7.65 -24.47 12.42
C LYS A 36 -8.97 -23.74 12.43
N CYS A 37 -9.86 -24.10 11.51
CA CYS A 37 -11.25 -23.66 11.51
C CYS A 37 -12.17 -24.90 11.43
N PRO A 38 -13.50 -24.75 11.61
CA PRO A 38 -14.44 -25.87 11.51
C PRO A 38 -14.37 -26.64 10.18
N TYR A 39 -13.85 -26.01 9.13
CA TYR A 39 -13.74 -26.57 7.78
C TYR A 39 -12.39 -27.25 7.50
N GLY A 40 -11.43 -27.22 8.44
CA GLY A 40 -10.13 -27.88 8.29
C GLY A 40 -8.94 -27.06 8.81
N THR A 41 -7.74 -27.55 8.51
CA THR A 41 -6.47 -26.89 8.80
C THR A 41 -5.95 -26.24 7.53
N PHE A 42 -5.64 -24.94 7.58
CA PHE A 42 -5.15 -24.16 6.45
C PHE A 42 -3.84 -23.48 6.81
N ALA A 43 -2.98 -23.23 5.82
CA ALA A 43 -1.72 -22.51 5.96
C ALA A 43 -1.73 -21.25 5.08
N TYR A 44 -1.12 -20.17 5.57
CA TYR A 44 -0.96 -18.97 4.76
C TYR A 44 0.18 -19.13 3.75
N ARG A 45 -0.07 -18.72 2.50
CA ARG A 45 0.96 -18.65 1.44
C ARG A 45 1.67 -17.29 1.40
N ARG A 46 1.05 -16.28 1.99
CA ARG A 46 1.51 -14.89 2.05
C ARG A 46 1.49 -14.43 3.50
N MET A 47 2.32 -13.45 3.85
CA MET A 47 2.51 -13.03 5.23
C MET A 47 1.20 -12.48 5.84
N PRO A 48 0.56 -13.18 6.81
CA PRO A 48 -0.63 -12.68 7.47
C PRO A 48 -0.29 -11.63 8.52
N PHE A 49 -1.30 -10.85 8.90
CA PHE A 49 -1.22 -9.99 10.08
C PHE A 49 -0.99 -10.82 11.35
N GLY A 50 -0.24 -10.24 12.29
CA GLY A 50 0.00 -10.84 13.61
C GLY A 50 1.28 -11.65 13.74
N LEU A 51 2.05 -11.87 12.67
CA LEU A 51 3.40 -12.44 12.81
C LEU A 51 4.36 -11.41 13.41
N CYS A 52 5.05 -11.79 14.49
CA CYS A 52 5.95 -10.88 15.23
C CYS A 52 7.03 -10.22 14.36
N ASN A 53 7.50 -10.92 13.33
CA ASN A 53 8.55 -10.44 12.42
C ASN A 53 8.02 -9.90 11.09
N ALA A 54 6.69 -9.75 10.92
CA ALA A 54 6.14 -9.21 9.68
C ALA A 54 6.62 -7.78 9.40
N PRO A 55 6.59 -6.84 10.37
CA PRO A 55 7.04 -5.47 10.12
C PRO A 55 8.52 -5.41 9.75
N THR A 56 9.38 -6.14 10.48
CA THR A 56 10.83 -6.18 10.19
C THR A 56 11.14 -6.79 8.82
N THR A 57 10.46 -7.88 8.46
CA THR A 57 10.62 -8.51 7.13
C THR A 57 10.17 -7.56 6.03
N PHE A 58 9.05 -6.89 6.25
CA PHE A 58 8.49 -5.93 5.31
C PHE A 58 9.42 -4.74 5.08
N GLN A 59 9.91 -4.11 6.16
CA GLN A 59 10.87 -3.00 6.09
C GLN A 59 12.14 -3.41 5.32
N ARG A 60 12.70 -4.60 5.57
CA ARG A 60 13.88 -5.10 4.84
C ARG A 60 13.62 -5.25 3.34
N CYS A 61 12.42 -5.72 2.97
CA CYS A 61 12.02 -5.82 1.57
C CYS A 61 11.93 -4.43 0.92
N MET A 62 11.28 -3.47 1.59
CA MET A 62 11.16 -2.10 1.11
C MET A 62 12.51 -1.39 0.97
N THR A 63 13.38 -1.50 1.97
CA THR A 63 14.73 -0.94 1.91
C THR A 63 15.53 -1.53 0.75
N SER A 64 15.35 -2.82 0.44
CA SER A 64 16.01 -3.45 -0.71
C SER A 64 15.48 -2.90 -2.05
N ILE A 65 14.16 -2.82 -2.22
CA ILE A 65 13.49 -2.38 -3.46
C ILE A 65 13.80 -0.91 -3.80
N PHE A 66 13.85 -0.05 -2.79
CA PHE A 66 14.05 1.40 -2.94
C PHE A 66 15.44 1.86 -2.49
N SER A 67 16.40 0.95 -2.35
CA SER A 67 17.76 1.25 -1.87
C SER A 67 18.45 2.42 -2.59
N ASP A 68 18.21 2.56 -3.89
CA ASP A 68 18.73 3.64 -4.74
C ASP A 68 17.94 4.95 -4.65
N LEU A 69 16.74 4.91 -4.06
CA LEU A 69 15.79 6.03 -4.02
C LEU A 69 15.60 6.59 -2.61
N ILE A 70 15.91 5.78 -1.59
CA ILE A 70 15.81 6.13 -0.18
C ILE A 70 16.80 7.25 0.15
N GLU A 71 16.38 8.17 1.02
CA GLU A 71 17.08 9.40 1.42
C GLU A 71 17.19 10.47 0.31
N GLU A 72 17.21 10.07 -0.96
CA GLU A 72 17.25 11.02 -2.07
C GLU A 72 15.86 11.56 -2.39
N MET A 73 14.87 10.70 -2.61
CA MET A 73 13.56 11.11 -3.15
C MET A 73 12.34 10.50 -2.47
N VAL A 74 12.52 9.36 -1.81
CA VAL A 74 11.45 8.67 -1.08
C VAL A 74 11.95 8.28 0.30
N GLU A 75 11.08 8.35 1.29
CA GLU A 75 11.26 7.69 2.57
C GLU A 75 10.18 6.63 2.70
N VAL A 76 10.57 5.41 3.05
CA VAL A 76 9.63 4.29 3.20
C VAL A 76 9.75 3.76 4.62
N PHE A 77 8.63 3.80 5.35
CA PHE A 77 8.54 3.26 6.69
C PHE A 77 7.32 2.37 6.79
N MET A 78 7.55 1.06 6.90
CA MET A 78 6.50 0.07 6.78
C MET A 78 5.65 0.39 5.54
N ASP A 79 4.34 0.49 5.72
CA ASP A 79 3.34 0.63 4.66
C ASP A 79 3.29 2.07 4.10
N ASP A 80 3.99 3.01 4.75
CA ASP A 80 3.96 4.44 4.43
C ASP A 80 5.11 4.85 3.51
N PHE A 81 4.76 5.36 2.34
CA PHE A 81 5.71 5.92 1.38
C PHE A 81 5.55 7.44 1.32
N SER A 82 6.63 8.16 1.56
CA SER A 82 6.67 9.60 1.51
C SER A 82 7.63 10.06 0.42
N VAL A 83 7.09 10.57 -0.69
CA VAL A 83 7.88 11.19 -1.77
C VAL A 83 7.93 12.68 -1.53
N TYR A 84 9.12 13.29 -1.49
CA TYR A 84 9.25 14.71 -1.12
C TYR A 84 10.23 15.47 -2.02
N ARG A 85 9.96 16.76 -2.23
CA ARG A 85 10.84 17.69 -2.95
C ARG A 85 10.64 19.15 -2.52
N THR A 86 11.57 20.00 -2.96
CA THR A 86 11.53 21.45 -2.75
C THR A 86 10.57 22.20 -3.69
N SER A 87 10.18 21.60 -4.83
CA SER A 87 9.23 22.20 -5.77
C SER A 87 8.20 21.19 -6.28
N PHE A 88 7.00 21.66 -6.61
CA PHE A 88 5.96 20.83 -7.23
C PHE A 88 6.39 20.23 -8.57
N SER A 89 7.09 21.02 -9.40
CA SER A 89 7.58 20.61 -10.72
C SER A 89 8.60 19.47 -10.66
N SER A 90 9.36 19.35 -9.57
CA SER A 90 10.30 18.25 -9.35
C SER A 90 9.69 17.07 -8.57
N CYS A 91 8.61 17.29 -7.82
CA CYS A 91 7.91 16.25 -7.07
C CYS A 91 7.20 15.24 -7.98
N LEU A 92 6.56 15.71 -9.05
CA LEU A 92 5.85 14.86 -10.02
C LEU A 92 6.75 13.82 -10.71
N PRO A 93 7.91 14.19 -11.30
CA PRO A 93 8.85 13.22 -11.87
C PRO A 93 9.33 12.17 -10.87
N ASN A 94 9.58 12.57 -9.63
CA ASN A 94 9.99 11.63 -8.57
C ASN A 94 8.88 10.66 -8.23
N LEU A 95 7.65 11.16 -8.09
CA LEU A 95 6.48 10.33 -7.86
C LEU A 95 6.32 9.31 -8.99
N CYS A 96 6.44 9.73 -10.25
CA CYS A 96 6.40 8.82 -11.40
C CYS A 96 7.48 7.73 -11.31
N ARG A 97 8.71 8.08 -10.92
CA ARG A 97 9.80 7.10 -10.78
C ARG A 97 9.57 6.12 -9.64
N VAL A 98 9.00 6.56 -8.52
CA VAL A 98 8.60 5.69 -7.40
C VAL A 98 7.47 4.76 -7.84
N LEU A 99 6.43 5.27 -8.51
CA LEU A 99 5.32 4.48 -9.01
C LEU A 99 5.77 3.43 -10.05
N GLN A 100 6.66 3.81 -10.97
CA GLN A 100 7.24 2.90 -11.94
C GLN A 100 8.01 1.77 -11.25
N ARG A 101 8.80 2.07 -10.21
CA ARG A 101 9.50 1.04 -9.43
C ARG A 101 8.53 0.09 -8.72
N CYS A 102 7.42 0.62 -8.21
CA CYS A 102 6.38 -0.21 -7.60
C CYS A 102 5.78 -1.17 -8.63
N GLU A 103 5.52 -0.71 -9.84
CA GLU A 103 5.02 -1.55 -10.94
C GLU A 103 6.02 -2.64 -11.33
N GLU A 104 7.30 -2.29 -11.52
CA GLU A 104 8.38 -3.23 -11.84
C GLU A 104 8.51 -4.35 -10.79
N LYS A 105 8.29 -4.03 -9.51
CA LYS A 105 8.36 -4.99 -8.40
C LYS A 105 7.01 -5.59 -8.02
N ASN A 106 5.95 -5.33 -8.79
CA ASN A 106 4.59 -5.80 -8.53
C ASN A 106 4.07 -5.40 -7.13
N LEU A 107 4.52 -4.25 -6.62
CA LEU A 107 3.98 -3.64 -5.41
C LEU A 107 2.69 -2.90 -5.76
N VAL A 108 1.60 -3.36 -5.17
CA VAL A 108 0.27 -2.77 -5.33
C VAL A 108 0.11 -1.67 -4.29
N LEU A 109 0.20 -0.41 -4.74
CA LEU A 109 -0.05 0.77 -3.90
C LEU A 109 -1.50 1.27 -4.00
N VAL A 110 -2.19 0.95 -5.11
CA VAL A 110 -3.56 1.39 -5.36
C VAL A 110 -4.45 0.19 -5.66
N PRO A 111 -5.74 0.25 -5.29
CA PRO A 111 -6.73 -0.73 -5.72
C PRO A 111 -6.70 -0.90 -7.25
N LYS A 112 -6.19 -2.04 -7.74
CA LYS A 112 -6.17 -2.37 -9.18
C LYS A 112 -7.38 -3.20 -9.60
N THR A 113 -8.22 -3.61 -8.64
CA THR A 113 -9.39 -4.45 -8.92
C THR A 113 -10.67 -3.86 -8.35
N VAL A 114 -11.80 -4.21 -8.96
CA VAL A 114 -13.15 -3.88 -8.47
C VAL A 114 -13.35 -4.36 -7.02
N LYS A 115 -12.73 -5.49 -6.64
CA LYS A 115 -12.80 -6.02 -5.28
C LYS A 115 -12.07 -5.12 -4.28
N ASP A 116 -10.92 -4.58 -4.67
CA ASP A 116 -10.14 -3.68 -3.82
C ASP A 116 -10.83 -2.32 -3.68
N ILE A 117 -11.40 -1.77 -4.76
CA ILE A 117 -12.21 -0.55 -4.70
C ILE A 117 -13.42 -0.76 -3.77
N ARG A 118 -14.08 -1.92 -3.84
CA ARG A 118 -15.21 -2.25 -2.95
C ARG A 118 -14.77 -2.33 -1.49
N SER A 119 -13.61 -2.93 -1.21
CA SER A 119 -13.03 -2.99 0.13
C SER A 119 -12.72 -1.60 0.68
N PHE A 120 -12.05 -0.75 -0.12
CA PHE A 120 -11.72 0.63 0.22
C PHE A 120 -12.96 1.49 0.47
N LEU A 121 -13.97 1.38 -0.39
CA LEU A 121 -15.24 2.08 -0.21
C LEU A 121 -15.99 1.61 1.05
N GLY A 122 -15.95 0.31 1.36
CA GLY A 122 -16.51 -0.22 2.61
C GLY A 122 -15.84 0.38 3.86
N HIS A 123 -14.51 0.48 3.84
CA HIS A 123 -13.74 1.06 4.95
C HIS A 123 -13.99 2.58 5.09
N THR A 124 -13.89 3.33 3.99
CA THR A 124 -14.10 4.80 4.00
C THR A 124 -15.54 5.20 4.31
N TRP A 125 -16.52 4.35 3.98
CA TRP A 125 -17.92 4.56 4.34
C TRP A 125 -18.16 4.62 5.84
N PHE A 126 -17.39 3.89 6.65
CA PHE A 126 -17.47 3.96 8.11
C PHE A 126 -17.25 5.39 8.62
N TYR A 127 -16.33 6.12 7.99
CA TYR A 127 -15.96 7.49 8.35
C TYR A 127 -16.77 8.57 7.62
N ARG A 128 -17.78 8.21 6.80
CA ARG A 128 -18.53 9.17 5.96
C ARG A 128 -19.15 10.34 6.72
N ARG A 129 -19.44 10.16 8.02
CA ARG A 129 -20.03 11.21 8.88
C ARG A 129 -19.06 12.37 9.16
N PHE A 130 -17.75 12.10 9.07
CA PHE A 130 -16.70 13.07 9.36
C PHE A 130 -16.17 13.77 8.09
N ILE A 131 -16.52 13.25 6.91
CA ILE A 131 -16.06 13.77 5.62
C ILE A 131 -17.21 14.51 4.95
N LYS A 132 -17.12 15.84 4.88
CA LYS A 132 -18.12 16.66 4.20
C LYS A 132 -18.23 16.27 2.73
N ASP A 133 -19.46 16.16 2.22
CA ASP A 133 -19.73 15.81 0.82
C ASP A 133 -19.10 14.47 0.37
N PHE A 134 -18.89 13.52 1.27
CA PHE A 134 -18.27 12.21 0.96
C PHE A 134 -18.86 11.53 -0.28
N SER A 135 -20.18 11.55 -0.45
CA SER A 135 -20.84 10.95 -1.63
C SER A 135 -20.43 11.58 -2.96
N LYS A 136 -20.07 12.88 -2.98
CA LYS A 136 -19.56 13.55 -4.19
C LYS A 136 -18.11 13.13 -4.45
N ILE A 137 -17.30 13.02 -3.40
CA ILE A 137 -15.89 12.64 -3.47
C ILE A 137 -15.73 11.18 -3.90
N ALA A 138 -16.55 10.26 -3.34
CA ALA A 138 -16.53 8.84 -3.64
C ALA A 138 -17.23 8.47 -4.96
N ARG A 139 -17.87 9.45 -5.64
CA ARG A 139 -18.64 9.22 -6.87
C ARG A 139 -17.84 8.61 -8.02
N PRO A 140 -16.59 9.05 -8.31
CA PRO A 140 -15.76 8.44 -9.34
C PRO A 140 -15.45 6.96 -9.02
N LEU A 141 -15.15 6.65 -7.75
CA LEU A 141 -14.85 5.28 -7.31
C LEU A 141 -16.09 4.38 -7.32
N THR A 142 -17.27 4.90 -6.96
CA THR A 142 -18.53 4.15 -7.01
C THR A 142 -18.99 3.88 -8.44
N ARG A 143 -18.63 4.74 -9.41
CA ARG A 143 -18.87 4.45 -10.84
C ARG A 143 -18.07 3.25 -11.35
N LEU A 144 -16.84 3.06 -10.86
CA LEU A 144 -16.01 1.88 -11.17
C LEU A 144 -16.60 0.57 -10.60
N LEU A 145 -17.67 0.62 -9.79
CA LEU A 145 -18.39 -0.56 -9.30
C LEU A 145 -19.64 -0.90 -10.15
N CYS A 146 -20.03 -0.05 -11.10
CA CYS A 146 -21.18 -0.31 -11.97
C CYS A 146 -20.86 -1.41 -12.99
N LYS A 147 -21.89 -2.18 -13.41
CA LYS A 147 -21.75 -3.16 -14.49
C LYS A 147 -21.42 -2.41 -15.80
N GLU A 148 -20.59 -3.02 -16.65
CA GLU A 148 -20.18 -2.51 -17.98
C GLU A 148 -19.19 -1.33 -17.98
N VAL A 149 -18.38 -1.19 -16.91
CA VAL A 149 -17.27 -0.23 -16.87
C VAL A 149 -15.95 -1.01 -16.87
N ASP A 150 -15.15 -0.85 -17.92
CA ASP A 150 -13.80 -1.41 -17.98
C ASP A 150 -12.87 -0.68 -17.01
N PHE A 151 -11.97 -1.44 -16.40
CA PHE A 151 -10.99 -0.96 -15.42
C PHE A 151 -9.67 -0.58 -16.08
#